data_AF-A0A7S2HYP0-F1
#
_entry.id   AF-A0A7S2HYP0-F1
#
_cell.length_a   1.000
_cell.length_b   1.000
_cell.length_c   1.000
_cell.angle_alpha   90.00
_cell.angle_beta   90.00
_cell.angle_gamma   90.00
#
_symmetry.space_group_name_H-M   'P 1'
#
loop_
_entity.id
_entity.type
_entity.pdbx_description
1 polymer ?
#
loop_
_entity_poly.entity_id
_entity_poly.type
_entity_poly.pdbx_seq_one_letter_code
_entity_poly.pdbx_strand_id
1 'polypeptide(L)'
;PRNSPLSQLRMRPRNSPLSRVRLSPDPPLTRDDALKAVKARGDALKDLPSWSADKEIVRAAVGNAPSALQYAAPELRRNRNFVLEMIQWKSDAFRVAKWKADRDFVLDAMVPLIRANPESFHPYALIEDVSPQLLQDNEFVYAFIERAGDTGILVYTKERSSQERGDALRAVRQAGNALKDFPRWSADQEIVRAAVENRHSALQYAAPALRKNADFVRSLVELEPSVVLQFADLSLRDDPDFVLDALVPLIHKVWWDGILYRAIKNSS
;
A
#
# COMPACT_ATOMS: atom_id res chain seq x y z
N PRO A 1 6.27 43.98 24.37
CA PRO A 1 5.08 43.22 24.84
C PRO A 1 5.49 41.84 25.38
N ARG A 2 6.00 41.80 26.61
CA ARG A 2 6.36 40.58 27.34
C ARG A 2 5.18 40.24 28.26
N ASN A 3 4.21 39.48 27.76
CA ASN A 3 3.18 38.80 28.55
C ASN A 3 2.52 37.73 27.66
N SER A 4 3.32 36.75 27.26
CA SER A 4 2.83 35.51 26.67
C SER A 4 2.83 34.45 27.77
N PRO A 5 1.72 33.72 27.99
CA PRO A 5 1.61 32.65 29.01
C PRO A 5 2.69 31.57 28.87
N LEU A 6 3.31 31.44 27.69
CA LEU A 6 4.34 30.44 27.39
C LEU A 6 5.73 30.79 27.96
N SER A 7 5.95 32.01 28.44
CA SER A 7 7.26 32.50 28.85
C SER A 7 7.72 32.10 30.27
N GLN A 8 6.87 31.43 31.06
CA GLN A 8 7.16 31.14 32.49
C GLN A 8 7.55 29.69 32.80
N LEU A 9 7.75 28.83 31.80
CA LEU A 9 8.21 27.44 32.01
C LEU A 9 9.70 27.31 32.42
N ARG A 10 10.42 28.40 32.71
CA ARG A 10 11.77 28.33 33.28
C ARG A 10 11.73 28.34 34.81
N MET A 11 11.98 27.16 35.38
CA MET A 11 12.46 26.87 36.74
C MET A 11 12.87 28.13 37.53
N ARG A 12 12.18 28.45 38.64
CA ARG A 12 12.65 29.45 39.62
C ARG A 12 13.10 28.76 40.91
N PRO A 13 14.22 29.21 41.52
CA PRO A 13 14.82 28.57 42.68
C PRO A 13 13.98 28.83 43.94
N ARG A 14 13.89 27.81 44.80
CA ARG A 14 13.27 27.90 46.13
C ARG A 14 14.19 28.66 47.08
N ASN A 15 13.78 29.86 47.50
CA ASN A 15 13.88 30.42 48.85
C ASN A 15 14.05 31.95 48.80
N SER A 16 12.95 32.69 48.95
CA SER A 16 12.93 34.06 49.48
C SER A 16 11.57 34.35 50.17
N PRO A 17 11.55 35.06 51.30
CA PRO A 17 10.41 35.15 52.22
C PRO A 17 9.42 36.26 51.84
N LEU A 18 8.75 36.10 50.71
CA LEU A 18 7.56 36.90 50.34
C LEU A 18 6.38 35.95 50.15
N SER A 19 6.02 35.26 51.22
CA SER A 19 4.83 34.41 51.29
C SER A 19 3.58 35.27 51.50
N ARG A 20 2.64 35.16 50.54
CA ARG A 20 1.27 35.74 50.49
C ARG A 20 1.08 36.99 49.62
N VAL A 21 1.40 36.88 48.33
CA VAL A 21 0.46 37.41 47.33
C VAL A 21 -0.45 36.23 46.97
N ARG A 22 -1.73 36.26 47.36
CA ARG A 22 -2.74 35.40 46.72
C ARG A 22 -2.84 35.90 45.29
N LEU A 23 -2.04 35.33 44.40
CA LEU A 23 -2.26 35.45 42.96
C LEU A 23 -3.67 34.89 42.75
N SER A 24 -4.58 35.74 42.26
CA SER A 24 -5.86 35.27 41.73
C SER A 24 -5.58 34.09 40.80
N PRO A 25 -6.36 32.99 40.85
CA PRO A 25 -6.16 31.92 39.87
C PRO A 25 -6.21 32.56 38.49
N ASP A 26 -5.19 32.26 37.66
CA ASP A 26 -5.16 32.74 36.28
C ASP A 26 -6.53 32.50 35.63
N PRO A 27 -7.04 33.43 34.80
CA PRO A 27 -8.34 33.25 34.17
C PRO A 27 -8.36 31.91 33.42
N PRO A 28 -9.50 31.19 33.45
CA PRO A 28 -9.59 29.90 32.79
C PRO A 28 -9.24 30.06 31.31
N LEU A 29 -8.38 29.17 30.81
CA LEU A 29 -7.92 29.19 29.43
C LEU A 29 -9.12 29.17 28.47
N THR A 30 -9.18 30.11 27.53
CA THR A 30 -10.27 30.16 26.57
C THR A 30 -10.08 29.16 25.43
N ARG A 31 -11.16 28.88 24.69
CA ARG A 31 -11.10 28.03 23.49
C ARG A 31 -10.13 28.57 22.44
N ASP A 32 -10.13 29.88 22.25
CA ASP A 32 -9.26 30.55 21.27
C ASP A 32 -7.79 30.48 21.67
N ASP A 33 -7.50 30.62 22.97
CA ASP A 33 -6.14 30.44 23.50
C ASP A 33 -5.66 28.99 23.32
N ALA A 34 -6.52 28.01 23.59
CA ALA A 34 -6.22 26.60 23.35
C ALA A 34 -5.96 26.33 21.86
N LEU A 35 -6.79 26.87 20.97
CA LEU A 35 -6.62 26.73 19.52
C LEU A 35 -5.31 27.36 19.03
N LYS A 36 -4.95 28.55 19.53
CA LYS A 36 -3.67 29.20 19.22
C LYS A 36 -2.49 28.37 19.71
N ALA A 37 -2.58 27.84 20.93
CA ALA A 37 -1.52 27.02 21.52
C ALA A 37 -1.23 25.77 20.67
N VAL A 38 -2.26 25.01 20.29
CA VAL A 38 -2.08 23.78 19.49
C VAL A 38 -1.67 24.05 18.05
N LYS A 39 -2.08 25.18 17.46
CA LYS A 39 -1.62 25.59 16.13
C LYS A 39 -0.14 25.98 16.12
N ALA A 40 0.35 26.57 17.21
CA ALA A 40 1.77 26.90 17.36
C ALA A 40 2.62 25.66 17.66
N ARG A 41 2.10 24.75 18.49
CA ARG A 41 2.78 23.52 18.91
C ARG A 41 1.75 22.41 19.14
N GLY A 42 1.62 21.47 18.20
CA GLY A 42 0.56 20.46 18.25
C GLY A 42 0.56 19.59 19.51
N ASP A 43 1.74 19.27 20.06
CA ASP A 43 1.85 18.48 21.30
C ASP A 43 1.39 19.25 22.56
N ALA A 44 1.12 20.56 22.47
CA ALA A 44 0.56 21.33 23.57
C ALA A 44 -0.80 20.80 24.04
N LEU A 45 -1.49 19.99 23.22
CA LEU A 45 -2.72 19.30 23.61
C LEU A 45 -2.55 18.46 24.89
N LYS A 46 -1.35 17.93 25.16
CA LYS A 46 -1.04 17.16 26.39
C LYS A 46 -1.25 17.99 27.66
N ASP A 47 -1.04 19.29 27.56
CA ASP A 47 -1.15 20.25 28.66
C ASP A 47 -2.58 20.83 28.76
N LEU A 48 -3.48 20.42 27.85
CA LEU A 48 -4.83 20.96 27.67
C LEU A 48 -5.93 19.88 27.79
N PRO A 49 -6.01 19.14 28.92
CA PRO A 49 -6.92 17.99 29.04
C PRO A 49 -8.40 18.37 28.87
N SER A 50 -8.81 19.56 29.31
CA SER A 50 -10.18 20.07 29.16
C SER A 50 -10.62 20.25 27.70
N TRP A 51 -9.66 20.35 26.76
CA TRP A 51 -9.90 20.53 25.33
C TRP A 51 -9.62 19.28 24.50
N SER A 52 -9.21 18.18 25.15
CA SER A 52 -8.86 16.93 24.47
C SER A 52 -10.04 16.25 23.76
N ALA A 53 -11.28 16.60 24.10
CA ALA A 53 -12.50 16.10 23.46
C ALA A 53 -13.04 17.04 22.36
N ASP A 54 -12.52 18.26 22.24
CA ASP A 54 -12.94 19.20 21.19
C ASP A 54 -12.29 18.78 19.86
N LYS A 55 -13.12 18.27 18.94
CA LYS A 55 -12.65 17.75 17.65
C LYS A 55 -11.88 18.78 16.83
N GLU A 56 -12.24 20.06 16.88
CA GLU A 56 -11.55 21.08 16.08
C GLU A 56 -10.19 21.42 16.67
N ILE A 57 -10.08 21.50 17.99
CA ILE A 57 -8.79 21.72 18.65
C ILE A 57 -7.88 20.52 18.44
N VAL A 58 -8.42 19.29 18.56
CA VAL A 58 -7.67 18.06 18.29
C VAL A 58 -7.21 18.00 16.83
N ARG A 59 -8.09 18.32 15.87
CA ARG A 59 -7.71 18.43 14.46
C ARG A 59 -6.62 19.47 14.24
N ALA A 60 -6.74 20.66 14.83
CA ALA A 60 -5.73 21.70 14.71
C ALA A 60 -4.37 21.24 15.29
N ALA A 61 -4.38 20.53 16.41
CA ALA A 61 -3.19 19.94 17.01
C ALA A 61 -2.54 18.90 16.08
N VAL A 62 -3.32 17.96 15.55
CA VAL A 62 -2.87 16.92 14.59
C VAL A 62 -2.32 17.54 13.31
N GLY A 63 -2.93 18.61 12.83
CA GLY A 63 -2.48 19.33 11.64
C GLY A 63 -1.05 19.88 11.75
N ASN A 64 -0.65 20.28 12.96
CA ASN A 64 0.71 20.75 13.27
C ASN A 64 1.64 19.59 13.66
N ALA A 65 1.17 18.67 14.51
CA ALA A 65 1.92 17.49 14.95
C ALA A 65 0.99 16.26 14.97
N PRO A 66 1.07 15.35 13.98
CA PRO A 66 0.14 14.22 13.87
C PRO A 66 0.09 13.29 15.08
N SER A 67 1.21 13.15 15.79
CA SER A 67 1.30 12.39 17.05
C SER A 67 0.45 12.98 18.19
N ALA A 68 0.01 14.24 18.10
CA ALA A 68 -0.85 14.86 19.10
C ALA A 68 -2.19 14.13 19.28
N LEU A 69 -2.60 13.32 18.30
CA LEU A 69 -3.78 12.45 18.42
C LEU A 69 -3.71 11.54 19.66
N GLN A 70 -2.52 11.18 20.15
CA GLN A 70 -2.36 10.39 21.37
C GLN A 70 -2.88 11.09 22.65
N TYR A 71 -2.95 12.42 22.63
CA TYR A 71 -3.43 13.24 23.74
C TYR A 71 -4.93 13.56 23.65
N ALA A 72 -5.61 13.15 22.58
CA ALA A 72 -7.05 13.32 22.45
C ALA A 72 -7.81 12.47 23.49
N ALA A 73 -9.02 12.90 23.80
CA ALA A 73 -9.89 12.22 24.75
C ALA A 73 -10.15 10.77 24.31
N PRO A 74 -10.31 9.82 25.25
CA PRO A 74 -10.48 8.40 24.94
C PRO A 74 -11.59 8.11 23.92
N GLU A 75 -12.69 8.85 23.97
CA GLU A 75 -13.82 8.76 23.04
C GLU A 75 -13.43 9.10 21.59
N LEU A 76 -12.54 10.07 21.37
CA LEU A 76 -12.04 10.40 20.04
C LEU A 76 -11.00 9.38 19.57
N ARG A 77 -10.08 8.96 20.46
CA ARG A 77 -9.07 7.94 20.12
C ARG A 77 -9.66 6.56 19.86
N ARG A 78 -10.85 6.28 20.40
CA ARG A 78 -11.61 5.04 20.15
C ARG A 78 -12.59 5.17 19.00
N ASN A 79 -12.81 6.36 18.47
CA ASN A 79 -13.64 6.57 17.29
C ASN A 79 -12.83 6.25 16.04
N ARG A 80 -13.05 5.05 15.48
CA ARG A 80 -12.35 4.54 14.29
C ARG A 80 -12.42 5.53 13.11
N ASN A 81 -13.60 6.07 12.83
CA ASN A 81 -13.80 6.98 11.69
C ASN A 81 -13.04 8.28 11.88
N PHE A 82 -13.04 8.85 13.09
CA PHE A 82 -12.26 10.06 13.38
C PHE A 82 -10.75 9.82 13.24
N VAL A 83 -10.25 8.69 13.73
CA VAL A 83 -8.83 8.33 13.59
C VAL A 83 -8.46 8.11 12.12
N LEU A 84 -9.30 7.40 11.35
CA LEU A 84 -9.08 7.23 9.91
C LEU A 84 -9.07 8.58 9.17
N GLU A 85 -10.00 9.48 9.48
CA GLU A 85 -10.01 10.83 8.91
C GLU A 85 -8.69 11.57 9.17
N MET A 86 -8.15 11.47 10.39
CA MET A 86 -6.87 12.09 10.74
C MET A 86 -5.71 11.47 9.98
N ILE A 87 -5.71 10.16 9.77
CA ILE A 87 -4.68 9.45 9.00
C ILE A 87 -4.76 9.85 7.52
N GLN A 88 -5.96 9.92 6.94
CA GLN A 88 -6.13 10.33 5.54
C GLN A 88 -5.65 11.76 5.29
N TRP A 89 -5.78 12.64 6.28
CA TRP A 89 -5.25 13.99 6.19
C TRP A 89 -3.75 14.09 6.51
N LYS A 90 -3.29 13.34 7.51
CA LYS A 90 -1.91 13.31 8.03
C LYS A 90 -1.51 11.87 8.31
N SER A 91 -0.86 11.23 7.34
CA SER A 91 -0.48 9.81 7.39
C SER A 91 0.28 9.41 8.67
N ASP A 92 1.16 10.28 9.17
CA ASP A 92 1.92 10.09 10.41
C ASP A 92 1.06 9.89 11.67
N ALA A 93 -0.23 10.25 11.64
CA ALA A 93 -1.17 9.96 12.72
C ALA A 93 -1.37 8.44 12.91
N PHE A 94 -1.05 7.62 11.90
CA PHE A 94 -1.11 6.16 11.97
C PHE A 94 -0.21 5.60 13.06
N ARG A 95 0.96 6.20 13.32
CA ARG A 95 1.94 5.76 14.33
C ARG A 95 1.34 5.59 15.73
N VAL A 96 0.39 6.47 16.07
CA VAL A 96 -0.28 6.50 17.39
C VAL A 96 -1.64 5.81 17.39
N ALA A 97 -2.08 5.25 16.25
CA ALA A 97 -3.30 4.46 16.20
C ALA A 97 -3.13 3.16 17.01
N LYS A 98 -4.21 2.75 17.69
CA LYS A 98 -4.18 1.54 18.52
C LYS A 98 -4.41 0.24 17.73
N TRP A 99 -4.97 0.32 16.53
CA TRP A 99 -5.45 -0.82 15.73
C TRP A 99 -4.43 -1.27 14.68
N LYS A 100 -3.14 -1.14 14.96
CA LYS A 100 -2.07 -1.47 14.00
C LYS A 100 -1.88 -2.97 13.73
N ALA A 101 -2.59 -3.80 14.49
CA ALA A 101 -2.69 -5.25 14.28
C ALA A 101 -4.06 -5.68 13.70
N ASP A 102 -4.99 -4.75 13.54
CA ASP A 102 -6.31 -5.02 12.97
C ASP A 102 -6.23 -4.92 11.45
N ARG A 103 -6.48 -6.05 10.78
CA ARG A 103 -6.39 -6.19 9.33
C ARG A 103 -7.19 -5.12 8.59
N ASP A 104 -8.47 -4.97 8.93
CA ASP A 104 -9.38 -4.09 8.21
C ASP A 104 -9.05 -2.63 8.46
N PHE A 105 -8.64 -2.29 9.68
CA PHE A 105 -8.16 -0.95 9.99
C PHE A 105 -6.91 -0.57 9.20
N VAL A 106 -5.91 -1.46 9.13
CA VAL A 106 -4.68 -1.19 8.38
C VAL A 106 -4.98 -1.01 6.89
N LEU A 107 -5.85 -1.84 6.32
CA LEU A 107 -6.30 -1.71 4.93
C LEU A 107 -7.02 -0.37 4.69
N ASP A 108 -8.01 -0.03 5.51
CA ASP A 108 -8.78 1.22 5.38
C ASP A 108 -7.92 2.47 5.60
N ALA A 109 -6.88 2.39 6.42
CA ALA A 109 -5.96 3.48 6.67
C ALA A 109 -4.97 3.67 5.52
N MET A 110 -4.32 2.59 5.07
CA MET A 110 -3.16 2.67 4.17
C MET A 110 -3.53 2.64 2.69
N VAL A 111 -4.52 1.81 2.29
CA VAL A 111 -4.87 1.65 0.87
C VAL A 111 -5.22 2.99 0.20
N PRO A 112 -6.08 3.85 0.79
CA PRO A 112 -6.42 5.11 0.13
C PRO A 112 -5.23 6.06 -0.01
N LEU A 113 -4.33 6.08 0.99
CA LEU A 113 -3.10 6.88 0.96
C LEU A 113 -2.17 6.44 -0.17
N ILE A 114 -2.00 5.13 -0.35
CA ILE A 114 -1.17 4.55 -1.41
C ILE A 114 -1.77 4.87 -2.78
N ARG A 115 -3.08 4.65 -2.94
CA ARG A 115 -3.75 4.91 -4.22
C ARG A 115 -3.73 6.39 -4.62
N ALA A 116 -3.75 7.29 -3.64
CA ALA A 116 -3.66 8.73 -3.89
C ALA A 116 -2.26 9.14 -4.39
N ASN A 117 -1.20 8.46 -3.95
CA ASN A 117 0.17 8.76 -4.37
C ASN A 117 1.09 7.52 -4.35
N PRO A 118 0.97 6.63 -5.36
CA PRO A 118 1.66 5.33 -5.36
C PRO A 118 3.19 5.45 -5.33
N GLU A 119 3.75 6.47 -5.97
CA GLU A 119 5.21 6.65 -6.07
C GLU A 119 5.86 7.12 -4.77
N SER A 120 5.08 7.73 -3.88
CA SER A 120 5.59 8.21 -2.58
C SER A 120 5.49 7.15 -1.48
N PHE A 121 4.84 6.02 -1.74
CA PHE A 121 4.72 4.96 -0.76
C PHE A 121 5.96 4.08 -0.74
N HIS A 122 6.63 4.04 0.42
CA HIS A 122 7.73 3.12 0.65
C HIS A 122 7.28 2.01 1.62
N PRO A 123 7.42 0.71 1.28
CA PRO A 123 6.97 -0.41 2.12
C PRO A 123 7.51 -0.40 3.56
N TYR A 124 8.72 0.13 3.77
CA TYR A 124 9.30 0.37 5.09
C TYR A 124 8.35 1.10 6.05
N ALA A 125 7.54 2.06 5.59
CA ALA A 125 6.60 2.76 6.44
C ALA A 125 5.52 1.84 7.03
N LEU A 126 5.08 0.84 6.26
CA LEU A 126 4.14 -0.16 6.75
C LEU A 126 4.82 -1.11 7.75
N ILE A 127 6.09 -1.47 7.51
CA ILE A 127 6.82 -2.44 8.33
C ILE A 127 7.13 -1.89 9.73
N GLU A 128 7.45 -0.61 9.83
CA GLU A 128 7.74 0.01 11.12
C GLU A 128 6.50 0.08 12.01
N ASP A 129 5.32 0.35 11.43
CA ASP A 129 4.13 0.67 12.18
C ASP A 129 3.12 -0.48 12.30
N VAL A 130 3.09 -1.42 11.35
CA VAL A 130 2.19 -2.58 11.36
C VAL A 130 2.82 -3.76 12.09
N SER A 131 2.00 -4.51 12.83
CA SER A 131 2.48 -5.67 13.58
C SER A 131 3.15 -6.71 12.65
N PRO A 132 4.32 -7.26 13.00
CA PRO A 132 4.97 -8.32 12.22
C PRO A 132 4.07 -9.52 11.95
N GLN A 133 3.14 -9.84 12.88
CA GLN A 133 2.17 -10.92 12.73
C GLN A 133 1.26 -10.71 11.52
N LEU A 134 0.81 -9.47 11.30
CA LEU A 134 -0.05 -9.13 10.16
C LEU A 134 0.74 -9.18 8.84
N LEU A 135 2.00 -8.75 8.84
CA LEU A 135 2.90 -8.93 7.68
C LEU A 135 3.24 -10.40 7.40
N GLN A 136 3.10 -11.25 8.41
CA GLN A 136 3.15 -12.70 8.29
C GLN A 136 1.78 -13.33 7.99
N ASP A 137 0.70 -12.57 7.83
CA ASP A 137 -0.59 -13.13 7.43
C ASP A 137 -0.76 -13.06 5.90
N ASN A 138 -0.82 -14.23 5.25
CA ASN A 138 -1.03 -14.33 3.81
C ASN A 138 -2.32 -13.64 3.36
N GLU A 139 -3.41 -13.81 4.11
CA GLU A 139 -4.69 -13.27 3.70
C GLU A 139 -4.66 -11.73 3.72
N PHE A 140 -4.00 -11.15 4.72
CA PHE A 140 -3.76 -9.72 4.76
C PHE A 140 -2.86 -9.26 3.62
N VAL A 141 -1.69 -9.88 3.42
CA VAL A 141 -0.71 -9.45 2.41
C VAL A 141 -1.31 -9.47 1.02
N TYR A 142 -2.03 -10.53 0.66
CA TYR A 142 -2.69 -10.62 -0.64
C TYR A 142 -3.87 -9.63 -0.76
N ALA A 143 -4.69 -9.47 0.28
CA ALA A 143 -5.77 -8.47 0.26
C ALA A 143 -5.21 -7.04 0.16
N PHE A 144 -4.03 -6.79 0.74
CA PHE A 144 -3.34 -5.51 0.65
C PHE A 144 -2.85 -5.27 -0.78
N ILE A 145 -2.18 -6.24 -1.40
CA ILE A 145 -1.71 -6.14 -2.80
C ILE A 145 -2.88 -5.97 -3.76
N GLU A 146 -3.97 -6.72 -3.56
CA GLU A 146 -5.17 -6.63 -4.39
C GLU A 146 -5.77 -5.21 -4.38
N ARG A 147 -5.78 -4.56 -3.22
CA ARG A 147 -6.42 -3.25 -3.03
C ARG A 147 -5.49 -2.07 -3.30
N ALA A 148 -4.21 -2.20 -2.95
CA ALA A 148 -3.20 -1.14 -3.07
C ALA A 148 -2.36 -1.22 -4.35
N GLY A 149 -2.32 -2.39 -5.01
CA GLY A 149 -1.42 -2.67 -6.12
C GLY A 149 -0.07 -3.25 -5.68
N ASP A 150 0.84 -3.41 -6.64
CA ASP A 150 2.22 -3.87 -6.38
C ASP A 150 3.00 -2.79 -5.66
N THR A 151 3.12 -2.94 -4.34
CA THR A 151 3.90 -2.06 -3.48
C THR A 151 5.31 -2.60 -3.21
N GLY A 152 5.65 -3.81 -3.64
CA GLY A 152 6.88 -4.48 -3.22
C GLY A 152 6.90 -4.96 -1.76
N ILE A 153 5.75 -4.98 -1.06
CA ILE A 153 5.62 -5.48 0.32
C ILE A 153 6.10 -6.94 0.47
N LEU A 154 5.99 -7.74 -0.59
CA LEU A 154 6.40 -9.15 -0.61
C LEU A 154 7.87 -9.36 -0.21
N VAL A 155 8.77 -8.43 -0.59
CA VAL A 155 10.21 -8.47 -0.28
C VAL A 155 10.46 -8.50 1.25
N TYR A 156 9.53 -7.96 2.03
CA TYR A 156 9.68 -7.76 3.47
C TYR A 156 8.93 -8.77 4.33
N THR A 157 8.08 -9.57 3.71
CA THR A 157 7.46 -10.73 4.35
C THR A 157 8.51 -11.84 4.43
N LYS A 158 9.43 -11.69 5.40
CA LYS A 158 10.77 -12.29 5.55
C LYS A 158 10.85 -13.83 5.47
N GLU A 159 9.75 -14.55 5.32
CA GLU A 159 9.70 -16.01 5.24
C GLU A 159 8.77 -16.59 4.15
N ARG A 160 8.02 -15.78 3.39
CA ARG A 160 6.89 -16.32 2.60
C ARG A 160 7.13 -16.51 1.09
N SER A 161 8.24 -16.06 0.50
CA SER A 161 8.34 -15.99 -0.98
C SER A 161 9.28 -16.97 -1.69
N SER A 162 9.92 -17.94 -1.03
CA SER A 162 10.89 -18.82 -1.74
C SER A 162 10.52 -20.29 -1.90
N GLN A 163 9.49 -20.85 -1.25
CA GLN A 163 9.38 -22.32 -1.17
C GLN A 163 8.03 -22.97 -1.47
N GLU A 164 6.89 -22.30 -1.38
CA GLU A 164 5.59 -22.98 -1.56
C GLU A 164 4.96 -22.69 -2.92
N ARG A 165 4.59 -23.77 -3.62
CA ARG A 165 4.02 -23.73 -4.97
C ARG A 165 2.72 -22.92 -5.02
N GLY A 166 1.87 -23.08 -4.01
CA GLY A 166 0.54 -22.45 -3.95
C GLY A 166 0.59 -20.93 -3.81
N ASP A 167 1.57 -20.39 -3.09
CA ASP A 167 1.73 -18.95 -2.91
C ASP A 167 2.29 -18.29 -4.18
N ALA A 168 3.23 -18.96 -4.86
CA ALA A 168 3.69 -18.53 -6.18
C ALA A 168 2.55 -18.49 -7.20
N LEU A 169 1.73 -19.55 -7.27
CA LEU A 169 0.57 -19.60 -8.18
C LEU A 169 -0.45 -18.49 -7.88
N ARG A 170 -0.72 -18.21 -6.59
CA ARG A 170 -1.66 -17.15 -6.19
C ARG A 170 -1.13 -15.77 -6.51
N ALA A 171 0.17 -15.54 -6.28
CA ALA A 171 0.82 -14.27 -6.58
C ALA A 171 0.80 -13.95 -8.08
N VAL A 172 1.19 -14.91 -8.93
CA VAL A 172 1.24 -14.67 -10.38
C VAL A 172 -0.13 -14.49 -11.03
N ARG A 173 -1.19 -15.10 -10.47
CA ARG A 173 -2.57 -14.88 -10.92
C ARG A 173 -3.07 -13.47 -10.64
N GLN A 174 -2.54 -12.82 -9.61
CA GLN A 174 -2.90 -11.44 -9.25
C GLN A 174 -2.01 -10.42 -9.97
N ALA A 175 -0.71 -10.71 -10.07
CA ALA A 175 0.26 -9.87 -10.74
C ALA A 175 1.28 -10.74 -11.49
N GLY A 176 1.19 -10.85 -12.81
CA GLY A 176 2.03 -11.75 -13.59
C GLY A 176 3.53 -11.45 -13.49
N ASN A 177 3.93 -10.19 -13.25
CA ASN A 177 5.33 -9.82 -13.00
C ASN A 177 5.87 -10.33 -11.66
N ALA A 178 5.03 -10.81 -10.74
CA ALA A 178 5.46 -11.40 -9.48
C ALA A 178 6.32 -12.66 -9.70
N LEU A 179 6.27 -13.30 -10.88
CA LEU A 179 7.11 -14.46 -11.20
C LEU A 179 8.61 -14.19 -10.99
N LYS A 180 9.06 -12.94 -11.19
CA LYS A 180 10.46 -12.51 -10.96
C LYS A 180 10.92 -12.74 -9.50
N ASP A 181 9.97 -12.74 -8.57
CA ASP A 181 10.20 -12.90 -7.13
C ASP A 181 10.18 -14.38 -6.71
N PHE A 182 9.85 -15.30 -7.64
CA PHE A 182 9.73 -16.74 -7.41
C PHE A 182 10.65 -17.57 -8.35
N PRO A 183 11.98 -17.38 -8.34
CA PRO A 183 12.89 -18.02 -9.30
C PRO A 183 12.86 -19.55 -9.27
N ARG A 184 12.56 -20.17 -8.12
CA ARG A 184 12.37 -21.62 -7.98
C ARG A 184 11.23 -22.17 -8.85
N TRP A 185 10.21 -21.36 -9.09
CA TRP A 185 9.00 -21.73 -9.83
C TRP A 185 9.02 -21.24 -11.28
N SER A 186 10.10 -20.59 -11.71
CA SER A 186 10.29 -20.14 -13.11
C SER A 186 10.30 -21.29 -14.12
N ALA A 187 10.49 -22.53 -13.67
CA ALA A 187 10.43 -23.74 -14.48
C ALA A 187 9.10 -24.52 -14.34
N ASP A 188 8.15 -24.06 -13.52
CA ASP A 188 6.85 -24.71 -13.37
C ASP A 188 5.89 -24.17 -14.44
N GLN A 189 5.53 -25.03 -15.40
CA GLN A 189 4.71 -24.65 -16.54
C GLN A 189 3.34 -24.06 -16.15
N GLU A 190 2.72 -24.55 -15.07
CA GLU A 190 1.41 -24.06 -14.63
C GLU A 190 1.53 -22.64 -14.06
N ILE A 191 2.55 -22.40 -13.22
CA ILE A 191 2.78 -21.09 -12.62
C ILE A 191 3.20 -20.08 -13.71
N VAL A 192 4.10 -20.47 -14.61
CA VAL A 192 4.52 -19.60 -15.72
C VAL A 192 3.34 -19.27 -16.62
N ARG A 193 2.49 -20.25 -16.97
CA ARG A 193 1.28 -20.00 -17.76
C ARG A 193 0.35 -19.01 -17.05
N ALA A 194 0.03 -19.25 -15.78
CA ALA A 194 -0.83 -18.36 -15.01
C ALA A 194 -0.28 -16.92 -14.93
N ALA A 195 1.05 -16.77 -14.86
CA ALA A 195 1.72 -15.47 -14.91
C ALA A 195 1.53 -14.77 -16.27
N VAL A 196 1.71 -15.53 -17.37
CA VAL A 196 1.57 -15.01 -18.75
C VAL A 196 0.12 -14.66 -19.08
N GLU A 197 -0.85 -15.47 -18.63
CA GLU A 197 -2.28 -15.19 -18.77
C GLU A 197 -2.70 -13.89 -18.06
N ASN A 198 -2.10 -13.58 -16.92
CA ASN A 198 -2.33 -12.30 -16.24
C ASN A 198 -1.57 -11.14 -16.92
N ARG A 199 -0.29 -11.36 -17.28
CA ARG A 199 0.56 -10.38 -17.96
C ARG A 199 1.49 -11.08 -18.94
N HIS A 200 1.24 -10.94 -20.23
CA HIS A 200 1.95 -11.66 -21.30
C HIS A 200 3.49 -11.52 -21.24
N SER A 201 4.00 -10.35 -20.83
CA SER A 201 5.44 -10.11 -20.67
C SER A 201 6.09 -10.85 -19.50
N ALA A 202 5.32 -11.53 -18.65
CA ALA A 202 5.83 -12.34 -17.56
C ALA A 202 6.69 -13.52 -18.05
N LEU A 203 6.53 -13.94 -19.32
CA LEU A 203 7.35 -14.99 -19.94
C LEU A 203 8.84 -14.67 -19.84
N GLN A 204 9.24 -13.39 -19.81
CA GLN A 204 10.64 -12.98 -19.65
C GLN A 204 11.30 -13.49 -18.35
N TYR A 205 10.49 -13.78 -17.31
CA TYR A 205 10.95 -14.28 -16.03
C TYR A 205 10.93 -15.83 -15.95
N ALA A 206 10.45 -16.52 -16.99
CA ALA A 206 10.48 -17.96 -17.05
C ALA A 206 11.91 -18.49 -17.24
N ALA A 207 12.15 -19.70 -16.73
CA ALA A 207 13.42 -20.39 -16.84
C ALA A 207 13.83 -20.51 -18.32
N PRO A 208 15.13 -20.37 -18.66
CA PRO A 208 15.60 -20.45 -20.04
C PRO A 208 15.15 -21.73 -20.76
N ALA A 209 15.15 -22.87 -20.07
CA ALA A 209 14.69 -24.15 -20.62
C ALA A 209 13.23 -24.11 -21.09
N LEU A 210 12.40 -23.34 -20.38
CA LEU A 210 10.97 -23.21 -20.64
C LEU A 210 10.69 -22.20 -21.76
N ARG A 211 11.46 -21.11 -21.83
CA ARG A 211 11.46 -20.17 -22.96
C ARG A 211 11.95 -20.78 -24.27
N LYS A 212 12.78 -21.83 -24.19
CA LYS A 212 13.26 -22.61 -25.34
C LYS A 212 12.35 -23.78 -25.71
N ASN A 213 11.36 -24.11 -24.87
CA ASN A 213 10.45 -25.21 -25.13
C ASN A 213 9.42 -24.79 -26.19
N ALA A 214 9.59 -25.28 -27.42
CA ALA A 214 8.75 -24.93 -28.57
C ALA A 214 7.25 -25.20 -28.31
N ASP A 215 6.91 -26.37 -27.75
CA ASP A 215 5.51 -26.74 -27.50
C ASP A 215 4.86 -25.84 -26.46
N PHE A 216 5.60 -25.54 -25.37
CA PHE A 216 5.09 -24.63 -24.34
C PHE A 216 4.93 -23.21 -24.89
N VAL A 217 5.95 -22.66 -25.56
CA VAL A 217 5.86 -21.30 -26.15
C VAL A 217 4.72 -21.23 -27.15
N ARG A 218 4.59 -22.21 -28.06
CA ARG A 218 3.50 -22.31 -29.03
C ARG A 218 2.13 -22.23 -28.35
N SER A 219 1.94 -22.94 -27.24
CA SER A 219 0.69 -22.94 -26.48
C SER A 219 0.37 -21.62 -25.76
N LEU A 220 1.28 -20.65 -25.76
CA LEU A 220 1.07 -19.29 -25.24
C LEU A 220 0.91 -18.25 -26.35
N VAL A 221 1.34 -18.54 -27.58
CA VAL A 221 1.26 -17.60 -28.71
C VAL A 221 -0.17 -17.13 -28.94
N GLU A 222 -1.17 -17.97 -28.69
CA GLU A 222 -2.58 -17.59 -28.83
C GLU A 222 -3.04 -16.46 -27.88
N LEU A 223 -2.34 -16.24 -26.75
CA LEU A 223 -2.69 -15.21 -25.78
C LEU A 223 -2.33 -13.81 -26.31
N GLU A 224 -1.07 -13.64 -26.73
CA GLU A 224 -0.56 -12.40 -27.30
C GLU A 224 0.70 -12.70 -28.12
N PRO A 225 0.56 -12.95 -29.45
CA PRO A 225 1.66 -13.47 -30.27
C PRO A 225 2.90 -12.57 -30.27
N SER A 226 2.68 -11.26 -30.32
CA SER A 226 3.73 -10.25 -30.40
C SER A 226 4.64 -10.29 -29.16
N VAL A 227 4.03 -10.28 -27.98
CA VAL A 227 4.73 -10.24 -26.69
C VAL A 227 5.34 -11.61 -26.36
N VAL A 228 4.61 -12.70 -26.63
CA VAL A 228 5.11 -14.05 -26.33
C VAL A 228 6.32 -14.38 -27.19
N LEU A 229 6.28 -14.12 -28.51
CA LEU A 229 7.44 -14.34 -29.38
C LEU A 229 8.60 -13.40 -29.02
N GLN A 230 8.34 -12.15 -28.64
CA GLN A 230 9.38 -11.23 -28.15
C GLN A 230 10.16 -11.79 -26.96
N PHE A 231 9.54 -12.61 -26.09
CA PHE A 231 10.18 -13.15 -24.89
C PHE A 231 10.56 -14.63 -24.97
N ALA A 232 10.19 -15.34 -26.04
CA ALA A 232 10.67 -16.70 -26.34
C ALA A 232 12.21 -16.76 -26.40
N ASP A 233 12.84 -17.92 -26.37
CA ASP A 233 14.28 -18.00 -26.60
C ASP A 233 14.65 -17.55 -28.03
N LEU A 234 15.85 -16.98 -28.20
CA LEU A 234 16.35 -16.55 -29.52
C LEU A 234 16.31 -17.68 -30.55
N SER A 235 16.60 -18.92 -30.13
CA SER A 235 16.56 -20.08 -31.03
C SER A 235 15.18 -20.38 -31.60
N LEU A 236 14.10 -19.96 -30.94
CA LEU A 236 12.73 -20.08 -31.46
C LEU A 236 12.31 -18.84 -32.25
N ARG A 237 12.77 -17.65 -31.85
CA ARG A 237 12.45 -16.40 -32.56
C ARG A 237 13.07 -16.34 -33.94
N ASP A 238 14.29 -16.85 -34.06
CA ASP A 238 15.05 -16.84 -35.30
C ASP A 238 14.80 -18.09 -36.17
N ASP A 239 13.94 -19.01 -35.70
CA ASP A 239 13.47 -20.17 -36.46
C ASP A 239 12.21 -19.80 -37.25
N PRO A 240 12.31 -19.59 -38.57
CA PRO A 240 11.18 -19.18 -39.39
C PRO A 240 10.09 -20.26 -39.46
N ASP A 241 10.48 -21.54 -39.40
CA ASP A 241 9.52 -22.65 -39.47
C ASP A 241 8.67 -22.64 -38.20
N PHE A 242 9.30 -22.51 -37.03
CA PHE A 242 8.58 -22.37 -35.76
C PHE A 242 7.64 -21.16 -35.75
N VAL A 243 8.14 -19.98 -36.15
CA VAL A 243 7.35 -18.73 -36.13
C VAL A 243 6.15 -18.82 -37.08
N LEU A 244 6.34 -19.35 -38.28
CA LEU A 244 5.25 -19.55 -39.24
C LEU A 244 4.24 -20.58 -38.72
N ASP A 245 4.70 -21.73 -38.24
CA ASP A 245 3.81 -22.77 -37.68
C ASP A 245 2.98 -22.23 -36.51
N ALA A 246 3.57 -21.37 -35.67
CA ALA A 246 2.88 -20.79 -34.52
C ALA A 246 1.84 -19.72 -34.92
N LEU A 247 2.07 -18.96 -36.00
CA LEU A 247 1.22 -17.84 -36.41
C LEU A 247 0.15 -18.21 -37.44
N VAL A 248 0.39 -19.20 -38.30
CA VAL A 248 -0.55 -19.63 -39.35
C VAL A 248 -1.94 -19.98 -38.81
N PRO A 249 -2.09 -20.76 -37.72
CA PRO A 249 -3.41 -21.07 -37.16
C PRO A 249 -4.19 -19.82 -36.73
N LEU A 250 -3.50 -18.81 -36.21
CA LEU A 250 -4.11 -17.55 -35.76
C LEU A 250 -4.57 -16.70 -36.94
N ILE A 251 -3.78 -16.63 -38.02
CA ILE A 251 -4.13 -15.92 -39.25
C ILE A 251 -5.37 -16.57 -39.89
N HIS A 252 -5.40 -17.90 -39.97
CA HIS A 252 -6.55 -18.64 -40.48
C HIS A 252 -7.81 -18.37 -39.67
N LYS A 253 -7.71 -18.37 -38.34
CA LYS A 253 -8.83 -18.06 -37.43
C LYS A 253 -9.38 -16.65 -37.69
N VAL A 254 -8.52 -15.62 -37.70
CA VAL A 254 -8.93 -14.22 -37.95
C VAL A 254 -9.55 -14.06 -39.35
N TRP A 255 -9.00 -14.72 -40.36
CA TRP A 255 -9.50 -14.65 -41.72
C TRP A 255 -10.90 -15.27 -41.85
N TRP A 256 -11.11 -16.45 -41.28
CA TRP A 256 -12.42 -17.12 -41.28
C TRP A 256 -13.46 -16.40 -40.42
N ASP A 257 -13.09 -15.89 -39.25
CA ASP A 257 -13.98 -15.07 -38.40
C ASP A 257 -14.44 -13.80 -39.16
N GLY A 258 -13.53 -13.18 -39.93
CA GLY A 258 -13.84 -12.03 -40.77
C GLY A 258 -14.75 -12.33 -41.97
N ILE A 259 -14.68 -13.55 -42.52
CA ILE A 259 -15.62 -14.03 -43.56
C ILE A 259 -16.99 -14.31 -42.94
N LEU A 260 -17.02 -15.02 -41.80
CA LEU A 260 -18.25 -15.39 -41.10
C LEU A 260 -19.03 -14.15 -40.65
N TYR A 261 -18.32 -13.15 -40.09
CA TYR A 261 -18.91 -11.87 -39.70
C TYR A 261 -19.55 -11.13 -40.88
N ARG A 262 -18.87 -11.09 -42.03
CA ARG A 262 -19.41 -10.46 -43.26
C ARG A 262 -20.62 -11.22 -43.81
N ALA A 263 -20.60 -12.55 -43.75
CA ALA A 263 -21.72 -13.38 -44.18
C ALA A 263 -22.97 -13.18 -43.31
N ILE A 264 -22.80 -13.09 -41.99
CA ILE A 264 -23.89 -12.81 -41.03
C ILE A 264 -24.45 -11.39 -41.22
N LYS A 265 -23.58 -10.39 -41.39
CA LYS A 265 -24.00 -8.99 -41.59
C LYS A 265 -24.77 -8.78 -42.91
N ASN A 266 -24.42 -9.51 -43.97
CA ASN A 266 -25.09 -9.39 -45.28
C ASN A 266 -26.39 -10.24 -45.38
N SER A 267 -26.68 -11.07 -44.37
CA SER A 267 -27.91 -11.89 -44.30
C SER A 267 -28.93 -11.39 -43.27
N SER A 268 -28.64 -10.26 -42.60
CA SER A 268 -29.53 -9.53 -41.69
C SER A 268 -30.05 -8.26 -42.34
#